data_AF-A0A940LWQ3-F1
#
_entry.id   AF-A0A940LWQ3-F1
#
_cell.length_a   1.000
_cell.length_b   1.000
_cell.length_c   1.000
_cell.angle_alpha   90.00
_cell.angle_beta   90.00
_cell.angle_gamma   90.00
#
_symmetry.space_group_name_H-M   'P 1'
#
loop_
_entity.id
_entity.type
_entity.pdbx_description
1 polymer ?
#
loop_
_entity_poly.entity_id
_entity_poly.type
_entity_poly.pdbx_seq_one_letter_code
_entity_poly.pdbx_strand_id
1 'polypeptide(L)' 'MHFDFDAGKYAVYVWPAFALTAAVFVWMITDSLASARRWRREAERLQALKEAKK' A
#
# COMPACT_ATOMS: atom_id res chain seq x y z
N MET A 1 4.85 17.48 25.55
CA MET A 1 5.14 17.84 24.15
C MET A 1 3.81 17.88 23.41
N HIS A 2 3.31 19.06 23.07
CA HIS A 2 2.08 19.24 22.28
C HIS A 2 2.50 19.26 20.80
N PHE A 3 1.95 18.37 19.99
CA PHE A 3 2.21 18.40 18.55
C PHE A 3 1.34 19.50 17.94
N ASP A 4 1.93 20.67 17.67
CA ASP A 4 1.31 21.74 16.88
C ASP A 4 1.22 21.33 15.40
N PHE A 5 0.30 20.41 15.12
CA PHE A 5 -0.14 20.09 13.76
C PHE A 5 -0.91 21.24 13.11
N ASP A 6 -1.29 22.22 13.92
CA ASP A 6 -1.93 23.46 13.51
C ASP A 6 -0.85 24.54 13.28
N ALA A 7 -0.22 24.52 12.10
CA ALA A 7 0.58 25.65 11.62
C ALA A 7 -0.30 26.87 11.27
N GLY A 8 -1.40 27.06 12.00
CA GLY A 8 -2.45 28.03 11.73
C GLY A 8 -2.82 28.08 10.25
N LYS A 9 -2.92 29.31 9.73
CA LYS A 9 -3.20 29.59 8.31
C LYS A 9 -2.25 28.92 7.30
N TYR A 10 -1.08 28.43 7.71
CA TYR A 10 -0.10 27.83 6.82
C TYR A 10 -0.22 26.32 6.68
N ALA A 11 -0.97 25.66 7.58
CA ALA A 11 -1.23 24.23 7.50
C ALA A 11 -1.83 23.84 6.14
N VAL A 12 -2.73 24.66 5.61
CA VAL A 12 -3.38 24.45 4.30
C VAL A 12 -2.39 24.42 3.13
N TYR A 13 -1.24 25.08 3.22
CA TYR A 13 -0.21 25.02 2.16
C TYR A 13 0.72 23.81 2.30
N VAL A 14 0.91 23.32 3.52
CA VAL A 14 1.89 22.27 3.83
C VAL A 14 1.26 20.88 3.77
N TRP A 15 0.08 20.73 4.36
CA TRP A 15 -0.63 19.46 4.46
C TRP A 15 -0.98 18.79 3.13
N PRO A 16 -1.32 19.51 2.04
CA PRO A 16 -1.60 18.85 0.76
C PRO A 16 -0.42 18.05 0.21
N ALA A 17 0.81 18.54 0.40
CA ALA A 17 2.01 17.81 -0.02
C ALA A 17 2.15 16.50 0.76
N PHE A 18 1.98 16.55 2.08
CA PHE A 18 2.01 15.36 2.92
C PHE A 18 0.86 14.39 2.64
N ALA A 19 -0.35 14.90 2.39
CA ALA A 19 -1.50 14.10 2.01
C ALA A 19 -1.25 13.39 0.68
N LEU A 20 -0.64 14.06 -0.30
CA LEU A 20 -0.27 13.46 -1.58
C LEU A 20 0.76 12.35 -1.39
N THR A 21 1.80 12.57 -0.59
CA THR A 21 2.80 11.54 -0.27
C THR A 21 2.15 10.34 0.43
N ALA A 22 1.29 10.59 1.43
CA ALA A 22 0.56 9.53 2.11
C ALA A 22 -0.33 8.74 1.14
N ALA A 23 -1.01 9.42 0.21
CA ALA A 23 -1.83 8.77 -0.81
C ALA A 23 -0.99 7.87 -1.74
N VAL A 24 0.19 8.34 -2.18
CA VAL A 24 1.11 7.53 -2.98
C VAL A 24 1.60 6.31 -2.20
N PHE A 25 1.92 6.45 -0.92
CA PHE A 25 2.32 5.30 -0.09
C PHE A 25 1.18 4.30 0.08
N VAL A 26 -0.04 4.76 0.36
CA VAL A 26 -1.21 3.90 0.47
C VAL A 26 -1.44 3.15 -0.84
N TRP A 27 -1.31 3.81 -1.98
CA TRP A 27 -1.40 3.15 -3.29
C TRP A 27 -0.30 2.10 -3.46
N MET A 28 0.95 2.44 -3.19
CA MET A 28 2.06 1.48 -3.34
C MET A 28 1.86 0.23 -2.45
N ILE A 29 1.35 0.41 -1.24
CA ILE A 29 1.03 -0.70 -0.33
C ILE A 29 -0.11 -1.55 -0.91
N THR A 30 -1.20 -0.93 -1.38
CA THR A 30 -2.34 -1.68 -1.91
C THR A 30 -1.98 -2.42 -3.20
N ASP A 31 -1.17 -1.82 -4.08
CA ASP A 31 -0.67 -2.45 -5.30
C ASP A 31 0.25 -3.63 -5.00
N SER A 32 1.16 -3.47 -4.04
CA SER A 32 2.05 -4.54 -3.58
C SER A 32 1.24 -5.72 -3.01
N LEU A 33 0.24 -5.44 -2.17
CA LEU A 33 -0.65 -6.46 -1.62
C LEU A 33 -1.50 -7.13 -2.71
N ALA A 34 -2.00 -6.38 -3.69
CA ALA A 34 -2.75 -6.93 -4.81
C ALA A 34 -1.86 -7.86 -5.65
N SER A 35 -0.63 -7.46 -5.96
CA SER A 35 0.34 -8.27 -6.68
C SER A 35 0.69 -9.55 -5.93
N ALA A 36 0.95 -9.45 -4.62
CA ALA A 36 1.21 -10.61 -3.76
C ALA A 36 0.02 -11.60 -3.74
N ARG A 37 -1.22 -11.10 -3.68
CA ARG A 37 -2.43 -11.94 -3.74
C ARG A 37 -2.57 -12.64 -5.10
N ARG A 38 -2.26 -11.95 -6.20
CA ARG A 38 -2.29 -12.55 -7.55
C ARG A 38 -1.28 -13.69 -7.66
N TRP A 39 -0.06 -13.47 -7.18
CA TRP A 39 0.99 -14.50 -7.22
C TRP A 39 0.74 -15.66 -6.28
N ARG A 40 0.12 -15.43 -5.11
CA ARG A 40 -0.32 -16.52 -4.23
C ARG A 40 -1.31 -17.47 -4.91
N ARG A 41 -2.31 -16.93 -5.62
CA ARG A 41 -3.28 -17.76 -6.35
C ARG A 41 -2.63 -18.59 -7.46
N GLU A 42 -1.66 -18.00 -8.16
CA GLU A 42 -0.93 -18.72 -9.20
C GLU A 42 0.02 -19.77 -8.60
N ALA A 43 0.67 -19.46 -7.47
CA ALA A 43 1.50 -20.42 -6.75
C ALA A 43 0.69 -21.62 -6.25
N GLU A 44 -0.51 -21.41 -5.70
CA GLU A 44 -1.42 -22.48 -5.27
C GLU A 44 -1.84 -23.36 -6.45
N ARG A 45 -2.16 -22.77 -7.61
CA ARG A 45 -2.47 -23.51 -8.84
C ARG A 45 -1.28 -24.36 -9.32
N LEU A 46 -0.08 -23.79 -9.31
CA LEU A 46 1.15 -24.50 -9.70
C LEU A 46 1.51 -25.60 -8.69
N GLN A 47 1.23 -25.41 -7.40
CA GLN A 47 1.42 -26.43 -6.37
C GLN A 47 0.46 -27.61 -6.59
N ALA A 48 -0.84 -27.35 -6.79
CA ALA A 48 -1.83 -28.40 -7.05
C ALA A 48 -1.52 -29.22 -8.32
N LEU A 49 -1.02 -28.58 -9.39
CA LEU A 49 -0.58 -29.28 -10.60
C LEU A 49 0.67 -30.14 -10.36
N LYS A 50 1.60 -29.72 -9.50
CA LYS A 50 2.78 -30.51 -9.14
C LYS A 50 2.40 -31.73 -8.31
N GLU A 51 1.46 -31.58 -7.37
CA GLU A 51 0.96 -32.69 -6.55
C GLU A 51 0.17 -33.70 -7.38
N ALA A 52 -0.68 -33.26 -8.31
CA ALA A 52 -1.43 -34.15 -9.19
C ALA A 52 -0.58 -34.91 -10.20
N LYS A 53 0.64 -34.44 -10.49
CA LYS A 53 1.58 -35.08 -11.42
C LYS A 53 2.55 -36.06 -10.72
N LYS A 54 2.57 -36.10 -9.38
CA LYS A 54 3.41 -36.99 -8.58
C LYS A 54 2.62 -38.22 -8.17
#